data_AF-A0AAW7YL58-F1
#
_entry.id   AF-A0AAW7YL58-F1
#
_cell.length_a   1.000
_cell.length_b   1.000
_cell.length_c   1.000
_cell.angle_alpha   90.00
_cell.angle_beta   90.00
_cell.angle_gamma   90.00
#
_symmetry.space_group_name_H-M   'P 1'
#
loop_
_entity.id
_entity.type
_entity.pdbx_description
1 polymer ?
#
loop_
_entity_poly.entity_id
_entity_poly.type
_entity_poly.pdbx_seq_one_letter_code
_entity_poly.pdbx_strand_id
1 'polypeptide(L)' 'MSLKQIWNYLLNKKWNIEDIIFLALFIFLGSIFTTPILGVPIGVIAYLFLMADDFD' A
#
# COMPACT_ATOMS: atom_id res chain seq x y z
N MET A 1 5.80 -7.52 -9.56
CA MET A 1 5.69 -6.10 -9.95
C MET A 1 7.02 -5.39 -9.76
N SER A 2 7.36 -4.46 -10.64
CA SER A 2 8.51 -3.57 -10.40
C SER A 2 8.11 -2.41 -9.48
N LEU A 3 9.07 -1.89 -8.71
CA LEU A 3 8.87 -0.67 -7.89
C LEU A 3 8.35 0.50 -8.74
N LYS A 4 8.78 0.59 -10.00
CA LYS A 4 8.36 1.64 -10.92
C LYS A 4 6.88 1.56 -11.28
N GLN A 5 6.34 0.35 -11.46
CA GLN A 5 4.91 0.15 -11.73
C GLN A 5 4.06 0.49 -10.51
N ILE A 6 4.46 0.01 -9.33
CA ILE A 6 3.82 0.35 -8.05
C ILE A 6 3.76 1.86 -7.87
N TRP A 7 4.90 2.53 -8.05
CA TRP A 7 5.00 3.98 -7.96
C TRP A 7 4.09 4.70 -8.94
N ASN A 8 4.08 4.27 -10.21
CA ASN A 8 3.24 4.89 -11.24
C ASN A 8 1.75 4.70 -10.95
N TYR A 9 1.32 3.54 -10.44
CA TYR A 9 -0.07 3.33 -10.04
C TYR A 9 -0.45 4.21 -8.85
N LEU A 10 0.35 4.21 -7.78
CA LEU A 10 0.07 5.00 -6.57
C LEU A 10 -0.06 6.50 -6.89
N LEU A 11 0.74 7.02 -7.83
CA LEU A 11 0.67 8.42 -8.25
C LEU A 11 -0.56 8.74 -9.13
N ASN A 12 -1.02 7.80 -9.94
CA ASN A 12 -2.13 8.03 -10.87
C ASN A 12 -3.49 7.57 -10.33
N LYS A 13 -3.51 6.81 -9.22
CA LYS A 13 -4.75 6.39 -8.56
C LYS A 13 -5.51 7.61 -8.04
N LYS A 14 -6.81 7.65 -8.30
CA LYS A 14 -7.72 8.63 -7.68
C LYS A 14 -8.05 8.17 -6.27
N TRP A 15 -7.23 8.59 -5.32
CA TRP A 15 -7.41 8.25 -3.91
C TRP A 15 -8.72 8.78 -3.35
N ASN A 16 -9.50 7.89 -2.75
CA ASN A 16 -10.58 8.29 -1.84
C ASN A 16 -10.10 8.20 -0.37
N ILE A 17 -10.93 8.66 0.57
CA ILE A 17 -10.56 8.68 2.00
C ILE A 17 -10.43 7.25 2.55
N GLU A 18 -11.28 6.33 2.10
CA GLU A 18 -11.28 4.94 2.55
C GLU A 18 -9.96 4.24 2.16
N ASP A 19 -9.50 4.45 0.93
CA ASP A 19 -8.23 3.95 0.40
C ASP A 19 -7.05 4.39 1.27
N ILE A 20 -7.01 5.67 1.65
CA ILE A 20 -5.94 6.23 2.48
C ILE A 20 -5.99 5.63 3.88
N ILE A 21 -7.18 5.46 4.45
CA ILE A 21 -7.36 4.82 5.77
C ILE A 21 -6.86 3.38 5.74
N PHE A 22 -7.27 2.60 4.74
CA PHE A 22 -6.82 1.21 4.61
C PHE A 22 -5.33 1.12 4.37
N LEU A 23 -4.76 1.94 3.49
CA LEU A 23 -3.32 1.99 3.25
C LEU A 23 -2.55 2.29 4.55
N ALA A 24 -2.99 3.30 5.31
CA ALA A 24 -2.38 3.64 6.59
C ALA A 24 -2.49 2.48 7.60
N LEU A 25 -3.65 1.79 7.64
CA LEU A 25 -3.87 0.64 8.50
C LEU A 25 -2.97 -0.54 8.14
N PHE A 26 -2.79 -0.84 6.85
CA PHE A 26 -1.85 -1.88 6.40
C PHE A 26 -0.39 -1.53 6.70
N ILE A 27 0.02 -0.27 6.52
CA ILE A 27 1.36 0.20 6.90
C ILE A 27 1.57 0.08 8.42
N PHE A 28 0.56 0.47 9.20
CA PHE A 28 0.59 0.37 10.66
C PHE A 28 0.73 -1.09 11.12
N LEU A 29 -0.11 -1.99 10.61
CA LEU A 29 -0.02 -3.42 10.88
C LEU A 29 1.32 -4.02 10.43
N GLY A 30 1.76 -3.71 9.21
CA GLY A 30 3.06 -4.14 8.71
C GLY A 30 4.21 -3.69 9.61
N SER A 31 4.12 -2.48 10.15
CA SER A 31 5.12 -1.93 11.08
C SER A 31 5.09 -2.60 12.46
N ILE A 32 3.93 -3.04 12.94
CA ILE A 32 3.80 -3.83 14.19
C ILE A 32 4.49 -5.18 14.06
N PHE A 33 4.25 -5.90 12.95
CA PHE A 33 4.78 -7.26 12.77
C PHE A 33 6.23 -7.30 12.29
N THR A 34 6.73 -6.18 11.76
CA THR A 34 8.11 -6.07 11.26
C THR A 34 8.85 -4.94 11.96
N THR A 35 9.17 -3.87 11.24
CA THR A 35 9.73 -2.61 11.77
C THR A 35 9.17 -1.47 10.93
N PRO A 36 9.15 -0.20 11.39
CA PRO A 36 8.60 0.90 10.59
C PRO A 36 9.21 1.03 9.18
N ILE A 37 10.52 0.80 9.06
CA ILE A 37 11.25 0.89 7.78
C ILE A 37 10.77 -0.17 6.79
N LEU A 38 10.51 -1.40 7.26
CA LEU A 38 10.00 -2.49 6.42
C LEU A 38 8.47 -2.52 6.34
N GLY A 39 7.79 -1.97 7.33
CA GLY A 39 6.34 -1.96 7.47
C GLY A 39 5.67 -1.04 6.47
N VAL A 40 6.32 0.08 6.10
CA VAL A 40 5.87 0.94 5.01
C VAL A 40 5.83 0.17 3.67
N PRO A 41 6.93 -0.40 3.14
CA PRO A 41 6.88 -1.13 1.89
C PRO A 41 6.00 -2.38 1.96
N ILE A 42 6.04 -3.14 3.07
CA ILE A 42 5.20 -4.34 3.23
C ILE A 42 3.71 -3.97 3.28
N GLY A 43 3.35 -2.92 4.02
CA GLY A 43 1.97 -2.45 4.12
C GLY A 43 1.43 -1.91 2.80
N VAL A 44 2.25 -1.18 2.04
CA VAL A 44 1.90 -0.75 0.68
C VAL A 44 1.64 -1.95 -0.22
N ILE A 45 2.51 -2.96 -0.21
CA ILE A 45 2.31 -4.19 -1.01
C ILE A 45 1.05 -4.93 -0.56
N ALA A 46 0.80 -5.05 0.74
CA ALA A 46 -0.39 -5.73 1.27
C ALA A 46 -1.68 -5.01 0.88
N TYR A 47 -1.73 -3.69 0.98
CA TYR A 47 -2.86 -2.89 0.51
C TYR A 47 -3.11 -3.11 -0.98
N LEU A 48 -2.04 -3.05 -1.80
CA LEU A 48 -2.13 -3.24 -3.23
C LEU A 48 -2.64 -4.63 -3.61
N PHE A 49 -2.27 -5.66 -2.86
CA PHE A 49 -2.67 -7.03 -3.18
C PHE A 49 -4.08 -7.39 -2.67
N LEU A 50 -4.56 -6.72 -1.62
CA LEU A 50 -5.80 -7.09 -0.92
C LEU A 50 -6.96 -6.11 -1.14
N MET A 51 -6.67 -4.86 -1.50
CA MET A 51 -7.68 -3.79 -1.61
C MET A 51 -7.63 -3.01 -2.93
N ALA A 52 -6.54 -3.10 -3.70
CA ALA A 52 -6.47 -2.37 -4.97
C ALA A 52 -7.04 -3.23 -6.11
N ASP A 53 -8.35 -3.14 -6.30
CA ASP A 53 -9.10 -3.95 -7.29
C ASP A 53 -8.64 -3.77 -8.74
N ASP A 54 -8.05 -2.61 -9.08
CA ASP A 54 -7.54 -2.30 -10.43
C ASP A 54 -6.03 -2.50 -10.57
N PHE A 55 -5.38 -3.09 -9.56
CA PHE A 55 -3.95 -3.27 -9.51
C PHE A 55 -3.54 -4.71 -9.84
N ASP A 56 -3.67 -5.08 -11.12
CA ASP A 56 -3.13 -6.31 -11.73
C ASP A 56 -1.84 -6.05 -12.53
#